data_AF-A0A016SIZ3-F1
#
_entry.id   AF-A0A016SIZ3-F1
#
_cell.length_a   1.000
_cell.length_b   1.000
_cell.length_c   1.000
_cell.angle_alpha   90.00
_cell.angle_beta   90.00
_cell.angle_gamma   90.00
#
_symmetry.space_group_name_H-M   'P 1'
#
loop_
_entity.id
_entity.type
_entity.pdbx_description
1 polymer ?
#
loop_
_entity_poly.entity_id
_entity_poly.type
_entity_poly.pdbx_seq_one_letter_code
_entity_poly.pdbx_strand_id
1 'polypeptide(L)'
;MRHGSGYPDSPVGDLRQCLYSSGSSTMRDVSMLIWTPHKDEASQYVPITKMKGHLLGDIWISDSKEFALSWHDNSDRVRDCGKELIIRDQGYALMTMHRVPRAAAPEVGIITSNQLAAQLLAVEDTVEMAVSALFRHALSSLCDRTNLLALSPHTSLAANPTFTIRNLLDRHDLAASHLENDLVQVHRCMPIPPKNYRFLASNDTCYTKPKVELSLSNGPPLHMFIDPTTYVLSNEAPPGDCASARYFFFPASGVHHRFDSLTGDTSPVARIHSLGLPNSINSSVLALPLTIFHNLVLTNL
;
A
#
# COMPACT_ATOMS: atom_id res chain seq x y z
N MET A 1 -55.35 -9.39 28.03
CA MET A 1 -54.34 -10.33 28.52
C MET A 1 -53.16 -9.53 29.00
N ARG A 2 -52.77 -9.66 30.27
CA ARG A 2 -51.43 -9.25 30.70
C ARG A 2 -50.45 -10.36 30.30
N HIS A 3 -49.48 -10.05 29.46
CA HIS A 3 -48.41 -10.99 29.14
C HIS A 3 -47.70 -11.42 30.45
N GLY A 4 -47.55 -12.72 30.66
CA GLY A 4 -46.85 -13.31 31.82
C GLY A 4 -47.70 -13.76 33.01
N SER A 5 -49.04 -13.71 32.96
CA SER A 5 -49.88 -14.31 34.02
C SER A 5 -50.04 -15.82 33.83
N GLY A 6 -49.92 -16.60 34.91
CA GLY A 6 -50.09 -18.06 34.88
C GLY A 6 -51.52 -18.56 34.66
N TYR A 7 -52.50 -17.66 34.57
CA TYR A 7 -53.91 -17.93 34.35
C TYR A 7 -54.46 -17.04 33.21
N PRO A 8 -55.45 -17.52 32.45
CA PRO A 8 -56.10 -16.72 31.40
C PRO A 8 -56.97 -15.60 32.01
N ASP A 9 -56.98 -14.43 31.37
CA ASP A 9 -57.98 -13.38 31.66
C ASP A 9 -59.23 -13.62 30.80
N SER A 10 -60.42 -13.66 31.40
CA SER A 10 -61.69 -13.76 30.68
C SER A 10 -62.71 -12.75 31.21
N PRO A 11 -63.51 -12.11 30.33
CA PRO A 11 -64.62 -11.28 30.75
C PRO A 11 -65.79 -12.10 31.34
N VAL A 12 -65.75 -13.43 31.22
CA VAL A 12 -66.82 -14.35 31.64
C VAL A 12 -66.70 -14.75 33.13
N GLY A 13 -65.57 -14.48 33.79
CA GLY A 13 -65.41 -14.72 35.23
C GLY A 13 -63.95 -14.85 35.68
N ASP A 14 -63.75 -15.07 36.99
CA ASP A 14 -62.43 -15.26 37.58
C ASP A 14 -61.86 -16.65 37.24
N LEU A 15 -60.71 -16.66 36.57
CA LEU A 15 -60.02 -17.86 36.11
C LEU A 15 -58.69 -18.12 36.84
N ARG A 16 -58.45 -17.50 38.01
CA ARG A 16 -57.23 -17.74 38.81
C ARG A 16 -56.98 -19.20 39.18
N GLN A 17 -58.04 -20.02 39.21
CA GLN A 17 -57.96 -21.47 39.45
C GLN A 17 -57.55 -22.29 38.20
N CYS A 18 -57.40 -21.64 37.05
CA CYS A 18 -57.12 -22.28 35.77
C CYS A 18 -55.67 -21.97 35.35
N LEU A 19 -54.89 -23.02 35.05
CA LEU A 19 -53.55 -22.86 34.49
C LEU A 19 -53.64 -22.53 33.01
N TYR A 20 -53.06 -21.41 32.57
CA TYR A 20 -53.08 -21.04 31.14
C TYR A 20 -52.50 -22.14 30.24
N SER A 21 -51.51 -22.88 30.71
CA SER A 21 -50.86 -23.97 29.95
C SER A 21 -51.75 -25.19 29.71
N SER A 22 -52.85 -25.40 30.45
CA SER A 22 -53.71 -26.58 30.26
C SER A 22 -54.59 -26.51 29.02
N GLY A 23 -54.76 -25.33 28.42
CA GLY A 23 -55.62 -25.10 27.24
C GLY A 23 -57.11 -25.36 27.46
N SER A 24 -57.49 -25.76 28.67
CA SER A 24 -58.87 -25.94 29.06
C SER A 24 -59.02 -25.89 30.58
N SER A 25 -60.19 -25.45 31.04
CA SER A 25 -60.56 -25.54 32.44
C SER A 25 -62.07 -25.57 32.60
N THR A 26 -62.52 -26.32 33.60
CA THR A 26 -63.91 -26.39 34.04
C THR A 26 -64.14 -25.40 35.18
N MET A 27 -65.13 -24.54 35.01
CA MET A 27 -65.58 -23.57 36.02
C MET A 27 -66.50 -24.23 37.06
N ARG A 28 -66.77 -23.51 38.15
CA ARG A 28 -67.58 -24.02 39.28
C ARG A 28 -69.05 -24.27 38.93
N ASP A 29 -69.53 -23.62 37.87
CA ASP A 29 -70.88 -23.77 37.31
C ASP A 29 -70.97 -24.92 36.27
N VAL A 30 -69.93 -25.75 36.16
CA VAL A 30 -69.82 -26.87 35.21
C VAL A 30 -69.64 -26.43 33.75
N SER A 31 -69.46 -25.14 33.48
CA SER A 31 -69.07 -24.67 32.15
C SER A 31 -67.59 -24.98 31.86
N MET A 32 -67.27 -25.28 30.60
CA MET A 32 -65.90 -25.58 30.16
C MET A 32 -65.39 -24.48 29.24
N LEU A 33 -64.27 -23.88 29.61
CA LEU A 33 -63.53 -22.94 28.77
C LEU A 33 -62.37 -23.68 28.11
N ILE A 34 -62.22 -23.46 26.81
CA ILE A 34 -61.13 -24.02 26.00
C ILE A 34 -60.44 -22.85 25.30
N TRP A 35 -59.11 -22.83 25.38
CA TRP A 35 -58.28 -21.87 24.67
C TRP A 35 -57.03 -22.57 24.13
N THR A 36 -56.39 -21.96 23.14
CA THR A 36 -55.15 -22.50 22.60
C THR A 36 -53.99 -21.79 23.27
N PRO A 37 -53.20 -22.45 24.15
CA PRO A 37 -52.09 -21.80 24.81
C PRO A 37 -51.00 -21.46 23.79
N HIS A 38 -50.62 -20.18 23.71
CA HIS A 38 -49.47 -19.77 22.93
C HIS A 38 -48.18 -20.10 23.69
N LYS A 39 -47.44 -21.10 23.19
CA LYS A 39 -46.18 -21.56 23.80
C LYS A 39 -45.09 -20.48 23.87
N ASP A 40 -45.18 -19.47 23.03
CA ASP A 40 -44.20 -18.38 22.92
C ASP A 40 -44.43 -17.25 23.95
N GLU A 41 -45.58 -17.21 24.65
CA GLU A 41 -45.84 -16.19 25.69
C GLU A 41 -45.13 -16.48 27.02
N ALA A 42 -44.61 -17.70 27.20
CA ALA A 42 -43.84 -18.10 28.39
C ALA A 42 -42.32 -17.93 28.22
N SER A 43 -41.85 -17.52 27.03
CA SER A 43 -40.42 -17.34 26.75
C SER A 43 -39.86 -16.08 27.41
N GLN A 44 -38.69 -16.18 28.02
CA GLN A 44 -37.98 -15.02 28.55
C GLN A 44 -37.26 -14.24 27.44
N TYR A 45 -36.89 -14.90 26.34
CA TYR A 45 -36.18 -14.32 25.21
C TYR A 45 -37.05 -14.25 23.96
N VAL A 46 -37.00 -13.10 23.28
CA VAL A 46 -37.70 -12.85 22.01
C VAL A 46 -36.69 -12.83 20.86
N PRO A 47 -36.97 -13.50 19.72
CA PRO A 47 -36.06 -13.49 18.58
C PRO A 47 -35.98 -12.11 17.93
N ILE A 48 -34.76 -11.57 17.80
CA ILE A 48 -34.51 -10.28 17.14
C ILE A 48 -34.37 -10.49 15.63
N THR A 49 -33.34 -11.21 15.19
CA THR A 49 -33.14 -11.55 13.78
C THR A 49 -32.12 -12.68 13.60
N LYS A 50 -32.06 -13.27 12.41
CA LYS A 50 -31.00 -14.20 12.00
C LYS A 50 -29.93 -13.43 11.23
N MET A 51 -28.71 -13.44 11.73
CA MET A 51 -27.59 -12.71 11.13
C MET A 51 -26.50 -13.67 10.63
N LYS A 52 -25.78 -13.24 9.60
CA LYS A 52 -24.55 -13.86 9.11
C LYS A 52 -23.36 -12.97 9.47
N GLY A 53 -22.19 -13.58 9.62
CA GLY A 53 -21.01 -12.89 10.12
C GLY A 53 -19.81 -13.83 10.25
N HIS A 54 -18.69 -13.23 10.63
CA HIS A 54 -17.41 -13.90 10.77
C HIS A 54 -16.98 -13.98 12.23
N LEU A 55 -16.51 -15.16 12.65
CA LEU A 55 -15.95 -15.38 13.99
C LEU A 55 -14.41 -15.24 13.93
N LEU A 56 -13.86 -14.35 14.75
CA LEU A 56 -12.44 -14.08 14.91
C LEU A 56 -12.06 -14.30 16.39
N GLY A 57 -11.57 -15.49 16.69
CA GLY A 57 -11.37 -15.92 18.08
C GLY A 57 -12.71 -15.96 18.82
N ASP A 58 -12.82 -15.18 19.89
CA ASP A 58 -14.01 -15.11 20.75
C ASP A 58 -15.01 -14.01 20.34
N ILE A 59 -14.72 -13.27 19.27
CA ILE A 59 -15.53 -12.14 18.80
C ILE A 59 -16.11 -12.47 17.43
N TRP A 60 -17.43 -12.40 17.31
CA TRP A 60 -18.13 -12.49 16.03
C TRP A 60 -18.59 -11.11 15.58
N ILE A 61 -18.45 -10.83 14.29
CA ILE A 61 -18.85 -9.56 13.68
C ILE A 61 -19.85 -9.86 12.57
N SER A 62 -20.99 -9.15 12.56
CA SER A 62 -21.99 -9.30 11.51
C SER A 62 -21.47 -8.83 10.15
N ASP A 63 -21.99 -9.39 9.06
CA ASP A 63 -21.63 -8.96 7.70
C ASP A 63 -21.99 -7.48 7.45
N SER A 64 -23.06 -6.99 8.11
CA SER A 64 -23.44 -5.57 8.08
C SER A 64 -22.50 -4.66 8.89
N LYS A 65 -21.61 -5.24 9.71
CA LYS A 65 -20.71 -4.55 10.66
C LYS A 65 -21.44 -3.72 11.73
N GLU A 66 -22.74 -3.93 11.90
CA GLU A 66 -23.56 -3.22 12.89
C GLU A 66 -23.53 -3.90 14.26
N PHE A 67 -23.20 -5.19 14.31
CA PHE A 67 -23.17 -5.98 15.54
C PHE A 67 -21.82 -6.69 15.70
N ALA A 68 -21.29 -6.64 16.92
CA ALA A 68 -20.12 -7.41 17.33
C ALA A 68 -20.43 -8.07 18.68
N LEU A 69 -20.39 -9.41 18.71
CA LEU A 69 -20.83 -10.22 19.86
C LEU A 69 -19.67 -11.08 20.35
N SER A 70 -19.35 -11.03 21.65
CA SER A 70 -18.28 -11.82 22.28
C SER A 70 -18.83 -13.01 23.08
N TRP A 71 -18.16 -14.17 23.02
CA TRP A 71 -18.42 -15.32 23.90
C TRP A 71 -17.23 -16.22 24.05
N HIS A 72 -17.22 -16.94 25.16
CA HIS A 72 -16.26 -17.98 25.44
C HIS A 72 -16.97 -19.34 25.55
N ASP A 73 -16.23 -20.43 25.46
CA ASP A 73 -16.79 -21.78 25.60
C ASP A 73 -17.43 -22.02 26.98
N ASN A 74 -16.97 -21.28 28.00
CA ASN A 74 -17.49 -21.31 29.36
C ASN A 74 -18.63 -20.31 29.62
N SER A 75 -19.15 -19.63 28.59
CA SER A 75 -20.29 -18.72 28.74
C SER A 75 -21.55 -19.47 29.21
N ASP A 76 -22.30 -18.85 30.11
CA ASP A 76 -23.53 -19.41 30.67
C ASP A 76 -24.54 -19.76 29.58
N ARG A 77 -25.13 -20.95 29.70
CA ARG A 77 -26.14 -21.45 28.78
C ARG A 77 -27.49 -21.58 29.48
N VAL A 78 -28.51 -21.00 28.88
CA VAL A 78 -29.89 -21.08 29.38
C VAL A 78 -30.75 -21.82 28.36
N ARG A 79 -31.65 -22.66 28.86
CA ARG A 79 -32.63 -23.34 28.03
C ARG A 79 -33.96 -22.60 28.13
N ASP A 80 -34.34 -21.91 27.06
CA ASP A 80 -35.61 -21.21 26.98
C ASP A 80 -36.44 -21.78 25.81
N CYS A 81 -37.67 -22.18 26.11
CA CYS A 81 -38.64 -22.71 25.15
C CYS A 81 -38.07 -23.78 24.20
N GLY A 82 -37.30 -24.71 24.77
CA GLY A 82 -36.70 -25.84 24.06
C GLY A 82 -35.42 -25.51 23.26
N LYS A 83 -34.98 -24.25 23.26
CA LYS A 83 -33.74 -23.81 22.60
C LYS A 83 -32.64 -23.61 23.63
N GLU A 84 -31.44 -24.07 23.31
CA GLU A 84 -30.25 -23.78 24.10
C GLU A 84 -29.66 -22.44 23.61
N LEU A 85 -29.57 -21.48 24.52
CA LEU A 85 -29.10 -20.12 24.26
C LEU A 85 -27.83 -19.85 25.05
N ILE A 86 -26.83 -19.25 24.40
CA ILE A 86 -25.60 -18.79 25.03
C ILE A 86 -25.79 -17.32 25.41
N ILE A 87 -25.71 -17.01 26.71
CA ILE A 87 -25.85 -15.64 27.24
C ILE A 87 -24.56 -14.88 27.01
N ARG A 88 -24.68 -13.65 26.49
CA ARG A 88 -23.54 -12.75 26.29
C ARG A 88 -23.48 -11.69 27.38
N ASP A 89 -22.26 -11.25 27.63
CA ASP A 89 -21.89 -10.07 28.41
C ASP A 89 -22.65 -8.80 27.99
N GLN A 90 -23.07 -8.73 26.72
CA GLN A 90 -23.76 -7.58 26.13
C GLN A 90 -25.30 -7.64 26.25
N GLY A 91 -25.84 -8.60 27.00
CA GLY A 91 -27.29 -8.72 27.22
C GLY A 91 -28.08 -9.41 26.09
N TYR A 92 -27.39 -9.93 25.08
CA TYR A 92 -27.98 -10.75 24.02
C TYR A 92 -27.86 -12.25 24.32
N ALA A 93 -28.80 -13.03 23.82
CA ALA A 93 -28.78 -14.49 23.88
C ALA A 93 -28.71 -15.07 22.47
N LEU A 94 -27.77 -15.98 22.22
CA LEU A 94 -27.51 -16.52 20.89
C LEU A 94 -27.76 -18.01 20.80
N MET A 95 -28.37 -18.42 19.68
CA MET A 95 -28.54 -19.82 19.31
C MET A 95 -27.58 -20.12 18.17
N THR A 96 -26.59 -21.00 18.40
CA THR A 96 -25.67 -21.43 17.35
C THR A 96 -26.32 -22.54 16.52
N MET A 97 -26.47 -22.31 15.22
CA MET A 97 -26.94 -23.35 14.30
C MET A 97 -25.76 -24.21 13.85
N HIS A 98 -25.71 -25.46 14.30
CA HIS A 98 -24.78 -26.45 13.75
C HIS A 98 -25.25 -26.82 12.33
N ARG A 99 -24.47 -26.44 11.33
CA ARG A 99 -24.66 -26.96 9.97
C ARG A 99 -24.13 -28.37 9.94
N VAL A 100 -25.04 -29.35 9.94
CA VAL A 100 -24.69 -30.73 9.57
C VAL A 100 -24.51 -30.74 8.05
N PRO A 101 -23.31 -30.99 7.51
CA PRO A 101 -23.15 -31.18 6.08
C PRO A 101 -23.98 -32.39 5.66
N ARG A 102 -24.84 -32.23 4.65
CA ARG A 102 -25.50 -33.37 4.03
C ARG A 102 -24.43 -34.17 3.29
N ALA A 103 -24.03 -35.31 3.85
CA ALA A 103 -23.24 -36.30 3.14
C ALA A 103 -24.15 -36.96 2.10
N ALA A 104 -23.87 -36.71 0.81
CA ALA A 104 -24.41 -37.54 -0.25
C ALA A 104 -23.65 -38.87 -0.26
N ALA A 105 -24.37 -39.97 -0.46
CA ALA A 105 -23.74 -41.27 -0.73
C ALA A 105 -22.79 -41.15 -1.94
N PRO A 106 -21.65 -41.85 -1.96
CA PRO A 106 -20.55 -41.63 -2.91
C PRO A 106 -20.87 -42.01 -4.37
N GLU A 107 -22.09 -42.45 -4.69
CA GLU A 107 -22.49 -42.92 -6.03
C GLU A 107 -23.42 -41.97 -6.79
N VAL A 108 -23.27 -40.66 -6.61
CA VAL A 108 -23.97 -39.68 -7.47
C VAL A 108 -22.96 -38.75 -8.09
N GLY A 109 -22.80 -38.87 -9.41
CA GLY A 109 -21.97 -37.98 -10.22
C GLY A 109 -22.34 -36.52 -10.01
N ILE A 110 -21.39 -35.61 -10.29
CA ILE A 110 -21.53 -34.17 -10.06
C ILE A 110 -22.77 -33.62 -10.77
N ILE A 111 -23.85 -33.49 -10.01
CA ILE A 111 -24.97 -32.62 -10.38
C ILE A 111 -24.55 -31.24 -9.87
N THR A 112 -24.29 -30.30 -10.78
CA THR A 112 -24.01 -28.91 -10.42
C THR A 112 -25.24 -28.33 -9.73
N SER A 113 -25.27 -28.42 -8.40
CA SER A 113 -26.28 -27.75 -7.58
C SER A 113 -26.16 -26.25 -7.81
N ASN A 114 -27.31 -25.54 -7.85
CA ASN A 114 -27.34 -24.06 -7.85
C ASN A 114 -26.50 -23.46 -6.69
N GLN A 115 -26.19 -24.25 -5.66
CA GLN A 115 -25.30 -23.88 -4.56
C GLN A 115 -23.83 -23.75 -5.00
N LEU A 116 -23.32 -24.62 -5.87
CA LEU A 116 -21.94 -24.52 -6.38
C LEU A 116 -21.79 -23.29 -7.28
N ALA A 117 -22.76 -23.04 -8.18
CA ALA A 117 -22.79 -21.84 -9.01
C ALA A 117 -22.83 -20.55 -8.16
N ALA A 118 -23.65 -20.54 -7.11
CA ALA A 118 -23.72 -19.40 -6.18
C ALA A 118 -22.41 -19.21 -5.38
N GLN A 119 -21.73 -20.29 -5.00
CA GLN A 119 -20.42 -20.22 -4.34
C GLN A 119 -19.33 -19.68 -5.28
N LEU A 120 -19.30 -20.13 -6.53
CA LEU A 120 -18.36 -19.65 -7.53
C LEU A 120 -18.59 -18.16 -7.84
N LEU A 121 -19.84 -17.73 -7.99
CA LEU A 121 -20.17 -16.32 -8.23
C LEU A 121 -19.80 -15.44 -7.04
N ALA A 122 -20.00 -15.91 -5.81
CA ALA A 122 -19.55 -15.19 -4.62
C ALA A 122 -18.02 -15.09 -4.53
N VAL A 123 -17.29 -16.14 -4.93
CA VAL A 123 -15.82 -16.10 -5.00
C VAL A 123 -15.36 -15.15 -6.11
N GLU A 124 -15.99 -15.16 -7.27
CA GLU A 124 -15.70 -14.25 -8.37
C GLU A 124 -15.87 -12.78 -7.96
N ASP A 125 -17.03 -12.43 -7.38
CA ASP A 125 -17.34 -11.06 -6.94
C ASP A 125 -16.39 -10.59 -5.82
N THR A 126 -16.10 -11.45 -4.85
CA THR A 126 -15.16 -11.09 -3.77
C THR A 126 -13.73 -10.89 -4.28
N VAL A 127 -13.27 -11.72 -5.22
CA VAL A 127 -11.96 -11.56 -5.86
C VAL A 127 -11.92 -10.30 -6.71
N GLU A 128 -12.95 -10.04 -7.53
CA GLU A 128 -13.04 -8.83 -8.37
C GLU A 128 -13.00 -7.55 -7.53
N MET A 129 -13.80 -7.49 -6.45
CA MET A 129 -13.81 -6.34 -5.54
C MET A 129 -12.46 -6.16 -4.84
N ALA A 130 -11.84 -7.23 -4.33
CA ALA A 130 -10.55 -7.15 -3.66
C ALA A 130 -9.44 -6.69 -4.62
N VAL A 131 -9.39 -7.26 -5.83
CA VAL A 131 -8.40 -6.92 -6.85
C VAL A 131 -8.58 -5.48 -7.32
N SER A 132 -9.82 -5.06 -7.62
CA SER A 132 -10.08 -3.68 -8.05
C SER A 132 -9.73 -2.65 -6.97
N ALA A 133 -10.01 -2.93 -5.70
CA ALA A 133 -9.62 -2.07 -4.58
C ALA A 133 -8.09 -1.97 -4.46
N LEU A 134 -7.37 -3.09 -4.56
CA LEU A 134 -5.90 -3.12 -4.53
C LEU A 134 -5.29 -2.32 -5.68
N PHE A 135 -5.80 -2.49 -6.90
CA PHE A 135 -5.32 -1.73 -8.06
C PHE A 135 -5.55 -0.23 -7.90
N ARG A 136 -6.75 0.18 -7.46
CA ARG A 136 -7.05 1.59 -7.21
C ARG A 136 -6.11 2.18 -6.16
N HIS A 137 -5.88 1.46 -5.06
CA HIS A 137 -4.97 1.91 -4.01
C HIS A 137 -3.51 1.99 -4.51
N ALA A 138 -3.05 1.00 -5.26
CA ALA A 138 -1.70 0.99 -5.84
C ALA A 138 -1.50 2.16 -6.82
N LEU A 139 -2.47 2.41 -7.71
CA LEU A 139 -2.41 3.52 -8.66
C LEU A 139 -2.46 4.89 -7.95
N SER A 140 -3.32 5.04 -6.95
CA SER A 140 -3.36 6.27 -6.14
C SER A 140 -2.01 6.52 -5.46
N SER A 141 -1.45 5.50 -4.79
CA SER A 141 -0.17 5.62 -4.10
C SER A 141 0.98 5.92 -5.07
N LEU A 142 0.95 5.33 -6.27
CA LEU A 142 1.93 5.63 -7.32
C LEU A 142 1.80 7.08 -7.80
N CYS A 143 0.58 7.58 -8.01
CA CYS A 143 0.32 8.96 -8.39
C CYS A 143 0.86 9.93 -7.35
N ASP A 144 0.55 9.71 -6.06
CA ASP A 144 1.02 10.54 -4.95
C ASP A 144 2.55 10.58 -4.89
N ARG A 145 3.19 9.41 -5.00
CA ARG A 145 4.67 9.32 -5.01
C ARG A 145 5.28 10.00 -6.24
N THR A 146 4.65 9.89 -7.39
CA THR A 146 5.14 10.52 -8.63
C THR A 146 5.02 12.04 -8.56
N ASN A 147 3.91 12.56 -8.01
CA ASN A 147 3.71 13.99 -7.79
C ASN A 147 4.74 14.56 -6.80
N LEU A 148 5.05 13.82 -5.73
CA LEU A 148 6.11 14.21 -4.80
C LEU A 148 7.50 14.14 -5.45
N LEU A 149 7.77 13.11 -6.25
CA LEU A 149 9.03 12.96 -6.96
C LEU A 149 9.23 14.08 -8.01
N ALA A 150 8.15 14.60 -8.60
CA ALA A 150 8.22 15.67 -9.59
C ALA A 150 8.89 16.95 -9.05
N LEU A 151 8.89 17.17 -7.73
CA LEU A 151 9.59 18.30 -7.08
C LEU A 151 11.12 18.14 -7.04
N SER A 152 11.62 16.91 -7.09
CA SER A 152 13.07 16.63 -7.04
C SER A 152 13.83 17.17 -8.27
N PRO A 153 13.34 17.01 -9.51
CA PRO A 153 13.92 17.68 -10.67
C PRO A 153 14.02 19.20 -10.54
N HIS A 154 12.99 19.88 -10.01
CA HIS A 154 13.02 21.35 -9.86
C HIS A 154 14.18 21.81 -8.98
N THR A 155 14.35 21.19 -7.80
CA THR A 155 15.46 21.52 -6.89
C THR A 155 16.82 21.15 -7.50
N SER A 156 16.89 20.04 -8.24
CA SER A 156 18.11 19.59 -8.91
C SER A 156 18.51 20.51 -10.07
N LEU A 157 17.54 21.03 -10.83
CA LEU A 157 17.74 22.00 -11.89
C LEU A 157 18.19 23.36 -11.35
N ALA A 158 17.65 23.79 -10.21
CA ALA A 158 18.09 25.02 -9.54
C ALA A 158 19.53 24.91 -9.01
N ALA A 159 19.93 23.74 -8.50
CA ALA A 159 21.28 23.53 -7.96
C ALA A 159 22.34 23.31 -9.06
N ASN A 160 22.10 22.38 -9.98
CA ASN A 160 23.02 22.00 -11.05
C ASN A 160 22.25 21.64 -12.33
N PRO A 161 21.85 22.64 -13.15
CA PRO A 161 21.02 22.44 -14.32
C PRO A 161 21.70 21.57 -15.38
N THR A 162 23.00 21.79 -15.61
CA THR A 162 23.78 21.01 -16.59
C THR A 162 23.81 19.53 -16.23
N PHE A 163 24.19 19.18 -14.99
CA PHE A 163 24.27 17.78 -14.57
C PHE A 163 22.90 17.09 -14.63
N THR A 164 21.86 17.78 -14.15
CA THR A 164 20.49 17.25 -14.11
C THR A 164 19.94 16.96 -15.51
N ILE A 165 20.06 17.89 -16.46
CA ILE A 165 19.57 17.68 -17.83
C ILE A 165 20.35 16.56 -18.55
N ARG A 166 21.66 16.47 -18.33
CA ARG A 166 22.45 15.37 -18.90
C ARG A 166 21.99 14.00 -18.42
N ASN A 167 21.63 13.89 -17.14
CA ASN A 167 21.13 12.65 -16.55
C ASN A 167 19.68 12.35 -16.98
N LEU A 168 18.83 13.38 -17.09
CA LEU A 168 17.44 13.21 -17.52
C LEU A 168 17.31 12.83 -19.01
N LEU A 169 18.15 13.40 -19.87
CA LEU A 169 18.11 13.16 -21.32
C LEU A 169 19.12 12.10 -21.79
N ASP A 170 19.91 11.54 -20.88
CA ASP A 170 21.03 10.63 -21.16
C ASP A 170 21.97 11.16 -22.27
N ARG A 171 22.31 12.44 -22.17
CA ARG A 171 23.14 13.15 -23.17
C ARG A 171 24.24 13.93 -22.49
N HIS A 172 25.49 13.64 -22.82
CA HIS A 172 26.64 14.29 -22.17
C HIS A 172 27.13 15.55 -22.90
N ASP A 173 26.62 15.81 -24.11
CA ASP A 173 27.00 16.94 -24.96
C ASP A 173 26.17 18.22 -24.71
N LEU A 174 25.53 18.33 -23.56
CA LEU A 174 24.65 19.46 -23.23
C LEU A 174 25.25 20.33 -22.12
N ALA A 175 25.07 21.63 -22.20
CA ALA A 175 25.21 22.55 -21.09
C ALA A 175 23.85 23.19 -20.82
N ALA A 176 23.54 23.47 -19.57
CA ALA A 176 22.29 24.11 -19.22
C ALA A 176 22.49 25.16 -18.13
N SER A 177 21.72 26.24 -18.24
CA SER A 177 21.62 27.31 -17.26
C SER A 177 20.17 27.46 -16.84
N HIS A 178 19.95 27.51 -15.53
CA HIS A 178 18.64 27.75 -14.95
C HIS A 178 18.31 29.23 -15.09
N LEU A 179 17.18 29.52 -15.72
CA LEU A 179 16.54 30.84 -15.76
C LEU A 179 15.45 30.87 -14.69
N GLU A 180 15.00 32.06 -14.31
CA GLU A 180 13.89 32.18 -13.36
C GLU A 180 12.60 31.55 -13.91
N ASN A 181 11.68 31.15 -13.01
CA ASN A 181 10.38 30.53 -13.33
C ASN A 181 10.46 29.14 -13.99
N ASP A 182 11.30 28.23 -13.49
CA ASP A 182 11.43 26.85 -13.98
C ASP A 182 11.84 26.73 -15.45
N LEU A 183 12.33 27.81 -16.04
CA LEU A 183 12.85 27.81 -17.41
C LEU A 183 14.31 27.39 -17.38
N VAL A 184 14.69 26.50 -18.29
CA VAL A 184 16.07 26.06 -18.42
C VAL A 184 16.53 26.28 -19.84
N GLN A 185 17.60 27.05 -19.99
CA GLN A 185 18.24 27.24 -21.27
C GLN A 185 19.23 26.11 -21.50
N VAL A 186 19.09 25.41 -22.62
CA VAL A 186 19.94 24.26 -22.98
C VAL A 186 20.76 24.61 -24.22
N HIS A 187 22.07 24.39 -24.12
CA HIS A 187 23.06 24.60 -25.16
C HIS A 187 23.73 23.28 -25.50
N ARG A 188 24.15 23.11 -26.76
CA ARG A 188 24.93 21.95 -27.18
C ARG A 188 26.42 22.28 -27.14
N CYS A 189 27.19 21.41 -26.48
CA CYS A 189 28.63 21.49 -26.39
C CYS A 189 29.31 20.68 -27.50
N MET A 190 30.51 21.12 -27.90
CA MET A 190 31.39 20.36 -28.77
C MET A 190 32.58 19.80 -27.97
N PRO A 191 32.94 18.52 -28.14
CA PRO A 191 34.07 17.95 -27.44
C PRO A 191 35.39 18.53 -27.96
N ILE A 192 36.30 18.83 -27.05
CA ILE A 192 37.62 19.38 -27.37
C ILE A 192 38.65 18.24 -27.30
N PRO A 193 39.44 17.99 -28.35
CA PRO A 193 40.48 16.96 -28.33
C PRO A 193 41.54 17.23 -27.25
N PRO A 194 42.08 16.19 -26.57
CA PRO A 194 43.13 16.33 -25.55
C PRO A 194 44.39 17.07 -25.98
N LYS A 195 44.71 17.06 -27.28
CA LYS A 195 45.87 17.76 -27.84
C LYS A 195 45.72 19.28 -27.86
N ASN A 196 44.49 19.76 -27.77
CA ASN A 196 44.15 21.16 -27.96
C ASN A 196 43.97 21.91 -26.64
N TYR A 197 44.12 21.25 -25.48
CA TYR A 197 44.03 21.93 -24.20
C TYR A 197 45.13 21.49 -23.23
N ARG A 198 45.51 22.40 -22.33
CA ARG A 198 46.38 22.08 -21.18
C ARG A 198 45.92 22.82 -19.93
N PHE A 199 46.08 22.18 -18.79
CA PHE A 199 45.86 22.84 -17.50
C PHE A 199 47.02 23.79 -17.20
N LEU A 200 46.71 24.90 -16.53
CA LEU A 200 47.68 25.92 -16.13
C LEU A 200 47.70 26.06 -14.61
N ALA A 201 48.90 26.29 -14.06
CA ALA A 201 49.09 26.65 -12.68
C ALA A 201 48.64 28.10 -12.41
N SER A 202 48.13 28.33 -11.19
CA SER A 202 47.79 29.63 -10.64
C SER A 202 49.01 30.20 -9.91
N ASN A 203 49.74 31.10 -10.57
CA ASN A 203 50.92 31.75 -10.03
C ASN A 203 50.57 32.92 -9.08
N ASP A 204 49.71 32.69 -8.07
CA ASP A 204 49.46 33.52 -6.86
C ASP A 204 47.97 33.69 -6.53
N THR A 205 47.08 33.71 -7.53
CA THR A 205 45.63 33.83 -7.33
C THR A 205 44.91 32.50 -7.56
N CYS A 206 44.25 32.00 -6.52
CA CYS A 206 43.44 30.79 -6.61
C CYS A 206 42.03 31.11 -7.08
N TYR A 207 41.53 30.28 -7.99
CA TYR A 207 40.19 30.38 -8.53
C TYR A 207 39.40 29.14 -8.13
N THR A 208 38.09 29.31 -7.95
CA THR A 208 37.18 28.18 -7.64
C THR A 208 37.16 27.10 -8.73
N LYS A 209 37.65 27.41 -9.93
CA LYS A 209 37.78 26.51 -11.07
C LYS A 209 39.21 26.54 -11.62
N PRO A 210 39.79 25.40 -12.04
CA PRO A 210 41.13 25.37 -12.60
C PRO A 210 41.20 26.03 -13.96
N LYS A 211 42.33 26.71 -14.20
CA LYS A 211 42.61 27.41 -15.44
C LYS A 211 43.08 26.43 -16.52
N VAL A 212 42.59 26.61 -17.73
CA VAL A 212 42.91 25.80 -18.91
C VAL A 212 43.27 26.75 -20.05
N GLU A 213 44.33 26.39 -20.77
CA GLU A 213 44.67 27.02 -22.05
C GLU A 213 44.15 26.16 -23.18
N LEU A 214 43.36 26.77 -24.06
CA LEU A 214 42.80 26.18 -25.25
C LEU A 214 43.54 26.70 -26.47
N SER A 215 44.11 25.78 -27.24
CA SER A 215 44.77 26.05 -28.52
C SER A 215 43.82 25.65 -29.65
N LEU A 216 43.17 26.65 -30.25
CA LEU A 216 42.39 26.45 -31.46
C LEU A 216 43.31 26.44 -32.69
N SER A 217 42.95 25.68 -33.71
CA SER A 217 43.74 25.54 -34.94
C SER A 217 44.02 26.88 -35.65
N ASN A 218 43.14 27.87 -35.49
CA ASN A 218 43.24 29.19 -36.13
C ASN A 218 43.01 30.35 -35.15
N GLY A 219 43.86 30.50 -34.13
CA GLY A 219 43.79 31.66 -33.24
C GLY A 219 44.85 31.69 -32.15
N PRO A 220 44.98 32.81 -31.42
CA PRO A 220 45.79 32.85 -30.22
C PRO A 220 45.24 31.86 -29.17
N PRO A 221 46.10 31.32 -28.29
CA PRO A 221 45.64 30.48 -27.20
C PRO A 221 44.66 31.27 -26.30
N LEU A 222 43.53 30.65 -25.99
CA LEU A 222 42.52 31.22 -25.10
C LEU A 222 42.73 30.68 -23.69
N HIS A 223 42.66 31.57 -22.70
CA HIS A 223 42.66 31.17 -21.29
C HIS A 223 41.22 31.15 -20.79
N MET A 224 40.80 29.99 -20.30
CA MET A 224 39.45 29.77 -19.77
C MET A 224 39.55 28.98 -18.46
N PHE A 225 38.41 28.73 -17.83
CA PHE A 225 38.28 27.93 -16.62
C PHE A 225 37.37 26.75 -16.90
N ILE A 226 37.72 25.57 -16.40
CA ILE A 226 36.89 24.36 -16.56
C ILE A 226 36.19 24.03 -15.27
N ASP A 227 34.89 23.73 -15.36
CA ASP A 227 34.17 23.18 -14.23
C ASP A 227 34.53 21.69 -14.03
N PRO A 228 35.07 21.29 -12.87
CA PRO A 228 35.48 19.90 -12.64
C PRO A 228 34.30 18.91 -12.56
N THR A 229 33.07 19.41 -12.33
CA THR A 229 31.88 18.57 -12.22
C THR A 229 31.15 18.43 -13.56
N THR A 230 31.08 19.51 -14.34
CA THR A 230 30.33 19.53 -15.61
C THR A 230 31.23 19.53 -16.85
N TYR A 231 32.54 19.72 -16.72
CA TYR A 231 33.51 19.82 -17.81
C TYR A 231 33.19 20.91 -18.84
N VAL A 232 32.40 21.92 -18.43
CA VAL A 232 32.07 23.07 -19.27
C VAL A 232 33.11 24.17 -19.05
N LEU A 233 33.56 24.80 -20.13
CA LEU A 233 34.49 25.92 -20.09
C LEU A 233 33.73 27.25 -19.88
N SER A 234 34.24 28.10 -19.00
CA SER A 234 33.79 29.48 -18.78
C SER A 234 34.96 30.46 -18.91
N ASN A 235 34.67 31.69 -19.32
CA ASN A 235 35.71 32.74 -19.44
C ASN A 235 36.17 33.26 -18.08
N GLU A 236 35.31 33.17 -17.08
CA GLU A 236 35.53 33.73 -15.75
C GLU A 236 35.31 32.66 -14.69
N ALA A 237 36.04 32.81 -13.58
CA ALA A 237 35.83 32.06 -12.36
C ALA A 237 36.09 33.00 -11.17
N PRO A 238 35.24 32.95 -10.12
CA PRO A 238 35.46 33.78 -8.95
C PRO A 238 36.75 33.35 -8.23
N PRO A 239 37.53 34.30 -7.68
CA PRO A 239 38.66 33.98 -6.82
C PRO A 239 38.16 33.27 -5.56
N GLY A 240 38.94 32.31 -5.08
CA GLY A 240 38.59 31.48 -3.93
C GLY A 240 39.78 31.26 -3.00
N ASP A 241 39.51 30.64 -1.84
CA ASP A 241 40.56 30.28 -0.90
C ASP A 241 41.46 29.17 -1.47
N CYS A 242 42.76 29.42 -1.48
CA CYS A 242 43.77 28.50 -1.99
C CYS A 242 43.80 27.15 -1.27
N ALA A 243 43.37 27.07 0.00
CA ALA A 243 43.31 25.79 0.69
C ALA A 243 42.21 24.87 0.10
N SER A 244 41.08 25.46 -0.29
CA SER A 244 39.93 24.72 -0.87
C SER A 244 40.07 24.50 -2.38
N ALA A 245 40.67 25.44 -3.10
CA ALA A 245 40.81 25.43 -4.56
C ALA A 245 42.14 24.83 -5.07
N ARG A 246 42.81 24.00 -4.24
CA ARG A 246 44.11 23.41 -4.60
C ARG A 246 43.98 22.17 -5.47
N TYR A 247 43.12 21.23 -5.09
CA TYR A 247 43.04 19.92 -5.75
C TYR A 247 41.73 19.76 -6.52
N PHE A 248 41.85 19.44 -7.80
CA PHE A 248 40.72 19.15 -8.67
C PHE A 248 40.81 17.74 -9.24
N PHE A 249 39.67 17.09 -9.43
CA PHE A 249 39.61 15.68 -9.85
C PHE A 249 38.95 15.56 -11.20
N PHE A 250 39.58 14.81 -12.11
CA PHE A 250 39.11 14.62 -13.49
C PHE A 250 39.24 13.15 -13.89
N PRO A 251 38.22 12.55 -14.51
CA PRO A 251 38.34 11.26 -15.16
C PRO A 251 39.03 11.42 -16.52
N ALA A 252 40.12 10.68 -16.75
CA ALA A 252 40.76 10.56 -18.06
C ALA A 252 41.12 9.09 -18.31
N SER A 253 40.72 8.57 -19.47
CA SER A 253 41.06 7.20 -19.90
C SER A 253 40.73 6.10 -18.87
N GLY A 254 39.62 6.26 -18.11
CA GLY A 254 39.18 5.30 -17.10
C GLY A 254 39.88 5.42 -15.73
N VAL A 255 40.82 6.35 -15.57
CA VAL A 255 41.49 6.64 -14.29
C VAL A 255 41.14 8.05 -13.84
N HIS A 256 40.97 8.26 -12.54
CA HIS A 256 40.80 9.60 -11.99
C HIS A 256 42.17 10.23 -11.72
N HIS A 257 42.36 11.44 -12.19
CA HIS A 257 43.55 12.24 -11.96
C HIS A 257 43.23 13.37 -11.00
N ARG A 258 44.17 13.65 -10.10
CA ARG A 258 44.21 14.81 -9.22
C ARG A 258 45.15 15.83 -9.83
N PHE A 259 44.63 17.01 -10.13
CA PHE A 259 45.36 18.18 -10.57
C PHE A 259 45.63 19.11 -9.37
N ASP A 260 46.88 19.51 -9.15
CA ASP A 260 47.25 20.56 -8.20
C ASP A 260 47.30 21.90 -8.95
N SER A 261 46.41 22.83 -8.60
CA SER A 261 46.28 24.13 -9.26
C SER A 261 47.44 25.08 -8.97
N LEU A 262 48.23 24.84 -7.93
CA LEU A 262 49.38 25.68 -7.59
C LEU A 262 50.64 25.25 -8.33
N THR A 263 50.89 23.94 -8.44
CA THR A 263 52.09 23.43 -9.12
C THR A 263 51.85 23.14 -10.60
N GLY A 264 50.60 22.90 -11.00
CA GLY A 264 50.23 22.48 -12.35
C GLY A 264 50.41 20.97 -12.57
N ASP A 265 50.74 20.19 -11.54
CA ASP A 265 50.99 18.76 -11.67
C ASP A 265 49.70 17.94 -11.68
N THR A 266 49.70 16.87 -12.46
CA THR A 266 48.64 15.86 -12.47
C THR A 266 49.16 14.53 -11.94
N SER A 267 48.43 13.94 -10.99
CA SER A 267 48.78 12.67 -10.34
C SER A 267 47.60 11.72 -10.38
N PRO A 268 47.78 10.41 -10.65
CA PRO A 268 46.68 9.46 -10.62
C PRO A 268 46.18 9.24 -9.18
N VAL A 269 44.87 9.10 -9.02
CA VAL A 269 44.22 8.80 -7.73
C VAL A 269 43.95 7.31 -7.66
N ALA A 270 44.51 6.67 -6.63
CA ALA A 270 44.25 5.27 -6.30
C ALA A 270 43.21 5.18 -5.17
N ARG A 271 42.51 4.04 -5.07
CA ARG A 271 41.54 3.70 -4.01
C ARG A 271 40.27 4.58 -3.99
N ILE A 272 39.55 4.59 -5.10
CA ILE A 272 38.22 5.20 -5.17
C ILE A 272 37.18 4.14 -4.82
N HIS A 273 36.36 4.43 -3.81
CA HIS A 273 35.20 3.61 -3.48
C HIS A 273 33.95 4.25 -4.07
N SER A 274 33.24 3.51 -4.90
CA SER A 274 31.94 3.94 -5.40
C SER A 274 30.92 3.91 -4.26
N LEU A 275 30.46 5.08 -3.84
CA LEU A 275 29.25 5.22 -3.03
C LEU A 275 28.04 5.10 -3.96
N GLY A 276 27.85 3.92 -4.55
CA GLY A 276 26.61 3.61 -5.25
C GLY A 276 25.51 3.31 -4.24
N LEU A 277 24.24 3.39 -4.68
CA LEU A 277 23.22 2.56 -4.06
C LEU A 277 23.79 1.14 -3.97
N PRO A 278 23.68 0.45 -2.82
CA PRO A 278 24.28 -0.86 -2.68
C PRO A 278 23.81 -1.71 -3.87
N ASN A 279 24.74 -2.38 -4.55
CA ASN A 279 24.48 -3.29 -5.67
C ASN A 279 23.44 -4.40 -5.32
N SER A 280 22.96 -4.45 -4.07
CA SER A 280 21.84 -5.24 -3.59
C SER A 280 20.46 -4.73 -4.02
N ILE A 281 20.31 -3.48 -4.49
CA ILE A 281 19.08 -3.07 -5.19
C ILE A 281 19.24 -3.49 -6.65
N ASN A 282 19.23 -4.80 -6.84
CA ASN A 282 19.04 -5.44 -8.11
C ASN A 282 17.79 -4.80 -8.75
N SER A 283 17.82 -4.43 -10.03
CA SER A 283 16.63 -3.99 -10.75
C SER A 283 15.50 -5.03 -10.71
N SER A 284 15.83 -6.30 -10.43
CA SER A 284 14.90 -7.38 -10.12
C SER A 284 14.24 -7.33 -8.73
N VAL A 285 14.74 -6.50 -7.79
CA VAL A 285 14.07 -6.20 -6.50
C VAL A 285 13.01 -5.09 -6.69
N LEU A 286 13.20 -4.20 -7.67
CA LEU A 286 12.20 -3.21 -8.10
C LEU A 286 11.19 -3.80 -9.10
N ALA A 287 11.57 -4.85 -9.83
CA ALA A 287 10.62 -5.65 -10.57
C ALA A 287 9.78 -6.44 -9.57
N LEU A 288 8.56 -5.98 -9.30
CA LEU A 288 7.55 -6.79 -8.64
C LEU A 288 7.48 -8.13 -9.39
N PRO A 289 7.74 -9.28 -8.74
CA PRO A 289 7.60 -10.57 -9.40
C PRO A 289 6.13 -10.70 -9.82
N LEU A 290 5.87 -10.54 -11.12
CA LEU A 290 4.56 -10.74 -11.69
C LEU A 290 4.29 -12.24 -11.62
N THR A 291 3.48 -12.66 -10.65
CA THR A 291 2.94 -14.02 -10.60
C THR A 291 2.00 -14.18 -11.78
N ILE A 292 2.48 -14.85 -12.83
CA ILE A 292 1.64 -15.31 -13.92
C ILE A 292 0.77 -16.43 -13.35
N PHE A 293 -0.54 -16.21 -13.33
CA PHE A 293 -1.49 -17.28 -13.01
C PHE A 293 -1.41 -18.34 -14.10
N HIS A 294 -1.06 -19.57 -13.73
CA HIS A 294 -1.02 -20.69 -14.65
C HIS A 294 -2.43 -21.29 -14.77
N ASN A 295 -2.79 -21.71 -15.98
CA ASN A 295 -4.08 -22.36 -16.21
C ASN A 295 -4.13 -23.69 -15.44
N LEU A 296 -5.09 -23.81 -14.51
CA LEU A 296 -5.40 -25.06 -13.84
C LEU A 296 -6.57 -25.73 -14.59
N VAL A 297 -6.33 -26.91 -15.16
CA VAL A 297 -7.40 -27.73 -15.75
C VAL A 297 -7.91 -28.69 -14.69
N LEU A 298 -9.15 -28.49 -14.25
CA LEU A 298 -9.85 -29.41 -13.34
C LEU A 298 -10.67 -30.39 -14.16
N THR A 299 -10.30 -31.68 -14.15
CA THR A 299 -11.09 -32.77 -14.74
C THR A 299 -11.60 -33.71 -13.65
N ASN A 300 -12.79 -34.26 -13.84
CA ASN A 300 -13.32 -35.35 -13.03
C ASN A 300 -12.64 -36.66 -13.45
N LEU A 301 -12.16 -37.47 -12.48
CA LEU A 301 -11.87 -38.89 -12.68
C LEU A 301 -13.07 -39.71 -12.20
#